data_AF-A0A975FJE4-F1
#
_entry.id   AF-A0A975FJE4-F1
#
_cell.length_a   1.000
_cell.length_b   1.000
_cell.length_c   1.000
_cell.angle_alpha   90.00
_cell.angle_beta   90.00
_cell.angle_gamma   90.00
#
_symmetry.space_group_name_H-M   'P 1'
#
loop_
_entity.id
_entity.type
_entity.pdbx_description
1 polymer ?
#
loop_
_entity_poly.entity_id
_entity_poly.type
_entity_poly.pdbx_seq_one_letter_code
_entity_poly.pdbx_strand_id
1 'polypeptide(L)'
;MISYNNDLTLWSQEGVLLLNSILTVEAYKPLSHQNIGWEEFTKNIFLFLKQKEKIVYVLWGKSAQEYEKYIDQDRNYILKSSHPSPLSAYKGFFGSKPFSKINNYLNRNNIPPINWDLNR
;
A
#
# COMPACT_ATOMS: atom_id res chain seq x y z
N MET A 1 11.82 -16.35 -6.27
CA MET A 1 12.23 -15.80 -7.58
C MET A 1 12.64 -14.36 -7.37
N ILE A 2 13.87 -14.02 -7.74
CA ILE A 2 14.38 -12.64 -7.71
C ILE A 2 13.93 -12.01 -9.02
N SER A 3 13.20 -10.90 -8.96
CA SER A 3 12.85 -10.13 -10.17
C SER A 3 14.12 -9.50 -10.75
N TYR A 4 14.34 -9.62 -12.06
CA TYR A 4 15.52 -9.03 -12.71
C TYR A 4 15.43 -7.50 -12.83
N ASN A 5 14.23 -6.94 -12.78
CA ASN A 5 13.96 -5.53 -12.60
C ASN A 5 13.04 -5.34 -11.37
N ASN A 6 13.34 -4.38 -10.50
CA ASN A 6 12.49 -4.09 -9.33
C ASN A 6 11.27 -3.21 -9.72
N ASP A 7 10.75 -3.41 -10.93
CA ASP A 7 9.62 -2.66 -11.48
C ASP A 7 8.30 -3.31 -11.04
N LEU A 8 7.42 -2.51 -10.44
CA LEU A 8 6.13 -2.94 -9.92
C LEU A 8 4.96 -2.56 -10.85
N THR A 9 5.24 -2.14 -12.08
CA THR A 9 4.22 -1.76 -13.08
C THR A 9 3.21 -2.88 -13.31
N LEU A 10 3.63 -4.15 -13.31
CA LEU A 10 2.74 -5.30 -13.44
C LEU A 10 1.69 -5.38 -12.32
N TRP A 11 2.04 -5.01 -11.08
CA TRP A 11 1.05 -4.95 -10.00
C TRP A 11 0.08 -3.80 -10.23
N SER A 12 0.57 -2.65 -10.71
CA SER A 12 -0.30 -1.50 -11.01
C SER A 12 -1.33 -1.80 -12.09
N GLN A 13 -0.94 -2.55 -13.12
CA GLN A 13 -1.84 -3.00 -14.18
C GLN A 13 -2.93 -3.97 -13.69
N GLU A 14 -2.68 -4.69 -12.59
CA GLU A 14 -3.65 -5.57 -11.92
C GLU A 14 -4.55 -4.80 -10.93
N GLY A 15 -4.45 -3.47 -10.86
CA GLY A 15 -5.28 -2.63 -9.98
C GLY A 15 -4.66 -2.30 -8.63
N VAL A 16 -3.35 -2.53 -8.44
CA VAL A 16 -2.64 -2.11 -7.23
C VAL A 16 -2.22 -0.64 -7.34
N LEU A 17 -2.83 0.23 -6.53
CA LEU A 17 -2.40 1.62 -6.42
C LEU A 17 -1.17 1.75 -5.51
N LEU A 18 0.00 2.03 -6.11
CA LEU A 18 1.26 2.28 -5.40
C LEU A 18 1.40 3.78 -5.11
N LEU A 19 0.88 4.23 -3.96
CA LEU A 19 0.80 5.65 -3.60
C LEU A 19 1.81 6.03 -2.49
N ASN A 20 2.68 7.00 -2.79
CA ASN A 20 3.50 7.66 -1.77
C ASN A 20 2.71 8.78 -1.09
N SER A 21 3.02 9.10 0.17
CA SER A 21 2.45 10.28 0.86
C SER A 21 3.03 11.60 0.36
N ILE A 22 4.27 11.57 -0.14
CA ILE A 22 5.00 12.68 -0.76
C ILE A 22 5.41 12.24 -2.16
N LEU A 23 4.98 12.96 -3.20
CA LEU A 23 5.11 12.48 -4.59
C LEU A 23 6.39 12.94 -5.30
N THR A 24 7.11 13.91 -4.76
CA THR A 24 8.39 14.38 -5.31
C THR A 24 9.43 14.51 -4.21
N VAL A 25 10.71 14.49 -4.58
CA VAL A 25 11.83 14.65 -3.65
C VAL A 25 12.98 15.33 -4.39
N GLU A 26 13.77 16.12 -3.67
CA GLU A 26 15.04 16.66 -4.18
C GLU A 26 16.10 15.56 -4.14
N ALA A 27 16.96 15.54 -5.16
CA ALA A 27 18.02 14.55 -5.25
C ALA A 27 18.88 14.51 -3.97
N TYR A 28 19.09 13.32 -3.43
CA TYR A 28 19.90 13.05 -2.23
C TYR A 28 19.41 13.67 -0.92
N LYS A 29 18.18 14.24 -0.88
CA LYS A 29 17.61 14.83 0.33
C LYS A 29 16.29 14.14 0.72
N PRO A 30 16.35 13.06 1.52
CA PRO A 30 15.15 12.38 1.98
C PRO A 30 14.16 13.36 2.63
N LEU A 31 12.88 13.24 2.29
CA LEU A 31 11.80 14.08 2.83
C LEU A 31 11.93 15.59 2.53
N SER A 32 12.73 16.02 1.55
CA SER A 32 12.92 17.46 1.25
C SER A 32 11.64 18.21 0.89
N HIS A 33 10.65 17.50 0.35
CA HIS A 33 9.35 18.03 -0.03
C HIS A 33 8.24 17.61 0.93
N GLN A 34 8.59 17.27 2.18
CA GLN A 34 7.60 17.14 3.23
C GLN A 34 6.95 18.49 3.54
N ASN A 35 5.68 18.49 3.92
CA ASN A 35 4.92 19.67 4.34
C ASN A 35 4.77 20.75 3.25
N ILE A 36 4.92 20.41 1.97
CA ILE A 36 4.67 21.35 0.85
C ILE A 36 3.32 21.15 0.16
N GLY A 37 2.47 20.27 0.71
CA GLY A 37 1.08 20.05 0.25
C GLY A 37 0.80 18.66 -0.34
N TRP A 38 1.82 17.83 -0.56
CA TRP A 38 1.60 16.47 -1.09
C TRP A 38 0.81 15.57 -0.14
N GLU A 39 1.02 15.72 1.16
CA GLU A 39 0.33 14.96 2.18
C GLU A 39 -1.17 15.30 2.21
N GLU A 40 -1.53 16.56 1.95
CA GLU A 40 -2.92 16.97 1.81
C GLU A 40 -3.55 16.42 0.54
N PHE A 41 -2.83 16.49 -0.58
CA PHE A 41 -3.28 15.91 -1.84
C PHE A 41 -3.54 14.40 -1.70
N THR A 42 -2.60 13.65 -1.13
CA THR A 42 -2.73 12.21 -0.93
C THR A 42 -3.81 11.86 0.09
N LYS A 43 -3.97 12.64 1.17
CA LYS A 43 -5.13 12.53 2.08
C LYS A 43 -6.45 12.66 1.32
N ASN A 44 -6.56 13.60 0.39
CA ASN A 44 -7.78 13.77 -0.41
C ASN A 44 -8.08 12.58 -1.33
N ILE A 45 -7.05 11.82 -1.75
CA ILE A 45 -7.25 10.54 -2.46
C ILE A 45 -7.98 9.54 -1.54
N PHE A 46 -7.57 9.39 -0.28
CA PHE A 46 -8.28 8.51 0.67
C PHE A 46 -9.74 8.93 0.86
N LEU A 47 -10.01 10.23 0.95
CA LEU A 47 -11.37 10.75 1.05
C LEU A 47 -12.20 10.43 -0.20
N PHE A 48 -11.62 10.61 -1.39
CA PHE A 48 -12.26 10.25 -2.65
C PHE A 48 -12.54 8.75 -2.75
N LEU A 49 -11.66 7.89 -2.22
CA LEU A 49 -11.84 6.45 -2.22
C LEU A 49 -12.98 5.97 -1.32
N LYS A 50 -13.54 6.80 -0.42
CA LYS A 50 -14.71 6.44 0.40
C LYS A 50 -15.97 6.09 -0.40
N GLN A 51 -16.06 6.55 -1.66
CA GLN A 51 -17.16 6.20 -2.55
C GLN A 51 -17.03 4.78 -3.14
N LYS A 52 -15.89 4.13 -2.96
CA LYS A 52 -15.61 2.77 -3.39
C LYS A 52 -15.69 1.82 -2.19
N GLU A 53 -15.87 0.54 -2.49
CA GLU A 53 -15.94 -0.53 -1.51
C GLU A 53 -15.02 -1.67 -1.92
N LYS A 54 -14.81 -2.60 -1.00
CA LYS A 54 -14.02 -3.82 -1.22
C LYS A 54 -12.58 -3.54 -1.62
N ILE A 55 -12.04 -2.42 -1.18
CA ILE A 55 -10.63 -2.07 -1.35
C ILE A 55 -9.82 -2.72 -0.22
N VAL A 56 -8.65 -3.27 -0.56
CA VAL A 56 -7.67 -3.70 0.44
C VAL A 56 -6.62 -2.61 0.63
N TYR A 57 -6.56 -2.04 1.82
CA TYR A 57 -5.55 -1.05 2.22
C TYR A 57 -4.41 -1.73 2.96
N VAL A 58 -3.18 -1.51 2.50
CA VAL A 58 -1.98 -2.09 3.10
C VAL A 58 -1.19 -0.97 3.78
N LEU A 59 -1.17 -0.97 5.11
CA LEU A 59 -0.58 0.08 5.93
C LEU A 59 0.64 -0.45 6.68
N TRP A 60 1.81 -0.29 6.06
CA TRP A 60 3.09 -0.74 6.63
C TRP A 60 3.81 0.39 7.37
N GLY A 61 4.03 0.19 8.67
CA GLY A 61 4.67 1.20 9.53
C GLY A 61 3.72 2.29 10.04
N LYS A 62 4.20 3.08 11.00
CA LYS A 62 3.39 4.07 11.73
C LYS A 62 2.81 5.15 10.81
N SER A 63 3.63 5.73 9.93
CA SER A 63 3.19 6.80 9.03
C SER A 63 2.06 6.37 8.11
N ALA A 64 2.10 5.14 7.56
CA ALA A 64 0.98 4.62 6.77
C ALA A 64 -0.27 4.36 7.63
N GLN A 65 -0.09 3.87 8.85
CA GLN A 65 -1.19 3.59 9.79
C GLN A 65 -1.92 4.86 10.23
N GLU A 66 -1.31 6.04 10.17
CA GLU A 66 -1.99 7.32 10.44
C GLU A 66 -3.15 7.60 9.47
N TYR A 67 -3.13 7.01 8.27
CA TYR A 67 -4.21 7.13 7.29
C TYR A 67 -5.42 6.23 7.58
N GLU A 68 -5.31 5.30 8.54
CA GLU A 68 -6.38 4.37 8.92
C GLU A 68 -7.68 5.09 9.26
N LYS A 69 -7.60 6.25 9.93
CA LYS A 69 -8.76 7.09 10.29
C LYS A 69 -9.59 7.60 9.11
N TYR A 70 -9.07 7.52 7.89
CA TYR A 70 -9.78 7.94 6.68
C TYR A 70 -10.46 6.77 5.96
N ILE A 71 -10.30 5.54 6.44
CA ILE A 71 -10.82 4.33 5.79
C ILE A 71 -12.07 3.85 6.51
N ASP A 72 -13.12 3.57 5.74
CA ASP A 72 -14.33 2.88 6.21
C ASP A 72 -14.03 1.37 6.32
N GLN A 73 -13.92 0.87 7.55
CA GLN A 73 -13.53 -0.52 7.83
C GLN A 73 -14.68 -1.52 7.64
N ASP A 74 -15.93 -1.07 7.61
CA ASP A 74 -17.08 -1.95 7.44
C ASP A 74 -17.22 -2.37 5.96
N ARG A 75 -16.78 -1.48 5.06
CA ARG A 75 -16.89 -1.67 3.60
C ARG A 75 -15.58 -2.12 2.94
N ASN A 76 -14.45 -2.06 3.66
CA ASN A 76 -13.11 -2.30 3.12
C ASN A 76 -12.28 -3.20 4.03
N TYR A 77 -11.09 -3.61 3.59
CA TYR A 77 -10.19 -4.42 4.39
C TYR A 77 -8.86 -3.72 4.63
N ILE A 78 -8.36 -3.80 5.87
CA ILE A 78 -7.10 -3.17 6.26
C ILE A 78 -6.12 -4.24 6.72
N LEU A 79 -4.93 -4.21 6.13
CA LEU A 79 -3.78 -5.01 6.54
C LEU A 79 -2.71 -4.12 7.13
N LYS A 80 -2.43 -4.29 8.42
CA LYS A 80 -1.37 -3.57 9.13
C LYS A 80 -0.20 -4.50 9.45
N SER A 81 1.01 -4.00 9.29
CA SER A 81 2.22 -4.65 9.83
C SER A 81 3.33 -3.62 10.04
N SER A 82 4.46 -4.05 10.63
CA SER A 82 5.67 -3.23 10.69
C SER A 82 6.18 -2.89 9.29
N HIS A 83 6.96 -1.81 9.18
CA HIS A 83 7.52 -1.40 7.89
C HIS A 83 8.53 -2.47 7.38
N PRO A 84 8.59 -2.74 6.06
CA PRO A 84 9.50 -3.73 5.46
C PRO A 84 10.99 -3.37 5.56
N SER A 85 11.33 -2.13 5.95
CA SER A 85 12.72 -1.71 6.17
C SER A 85 13.44 -2.67 7.13
N PRO A 86 14.73 -2.99 6.89
CA PRO A 86 15.52 -3.88 7.76
C PRO A 86 15.46 -3.51 9.25
N LEU A 87 15.31 -2.22 9.57
CA LEU A 87 15.22 -1.70 10.94
C LEU A 87 13.99 -2.20 11.72
N SER A 88 12.92 -2.60 11.03
CA SER A 88 11.65 -2.99 11.64
C SER A 88 11.05 -4.29 11.11
N ALA A 89 11.61 -4.89 10.05
CA ALA A 89 11.00 -6.04 9.39
C ALA A 89 10.82 -7.25 10.32
N TYR A 90 11.82 -7.51 11.17
CA TYR A 90 11.80 -8.60 12.15
C TYR A 90 10.76 -8.41 13.27
N LYS A 91 10.25 -7.19 13.46
CA LYS A 91 9.30 -6.86 14.53
C LYS A 91 7.84 -7.14 14.14
N GLY A 92 7.57 -7.65 12.93
CA GLY A 92 6.22 -8.04 12.53
C GLY A 92 5.90 -7.96 11.04
N PHE A 93 6.84 -7.56 10.17
CA PHE A 93 6.65 -7.64 8.73
C PHE A 93 6.80 -9.10 8.25
N PHE A 94 7.89 -9.76 8.62
CA PHE A 94 8.09 -11.18 8.31
C PHE A 94 7.00 -12.02 9.01
N GLY A 95 6.39 -12.94 8.27
CA GLY A 95 5.27 -13.74 8.74
C GLY A 95 3.89 -13.08 8.64
N SER A 96 3.81 -11.78 8.32
CA SER A 96 2.52 -11.07 8.19
C SER A 96 1.66 -11.57 7.01
N LYS A 97 2.30 -12.19 6.00
CA LYS A 97 1.69 -12.81 4.81
C LYS A 97 0.67 -11.88 4.10
N PRO A 98 1.05 -10.63 3.73
CA PRO A 98 0.10 -9.65 3.23
C PRO A 98 -0.49 -10.08 1.88
N PHE A 99 0.34 -10.55 0.94
CA PHE A 99 -0.08 -10.94 -0.41
C PHE A 99 -1.15 -12.03 -0.44
N SER A 100 -0.99 -13.09 0.35
CA SER A 100 -2.00 -14.15 0.42
C SER A 100 -3.28 -13.69 1.12
N LYS A 101 -3.18 -12.83 2.14
CA LYS A 101 -4.36 -12.22 2.78
C LYS A 101 -5.13 -11.31 1.82
N ILE A 102 -4.44 -10.54 1.00
CA ILE A 102 -5.05 -9.70 -0.05
C ILE A 102 -5.84 -10.60 -1.01
N ASN A 103 -5.21 -11.61 -1.62
CA ASN A 103 -5.88 -12.48 -2.58
C ASN A 103 -7.03 -13.28 -1.93
N ASN A 104 -6.91 -13.69 -0.67
CA ASN A 104 -8.00 -14.33 0.06
C ASN A 104 -9.21 -13.40 0.24
N TYR A 105 -8.99 -12.11 0.53
CA TYR A 105 -10.06 -11.14 0.63
C TYR A 105 -10.73 -10.87 -0.73
N LEU A 106 -9.93 -10.71 -1.79
CA LEU A 106 -10.44 -10.52 -3.15
C LEU A 106 -11.31 -11.70 -3.59
N ASN A 107 -10.81 -12.93 -3.42
CA ASN A 107 -11.54 -14.15 -3.76
C ASN A 107 -12.88 -14.25 -3.00
N ARG A 108 -12.90 -13.96 -1.70
CA ARG A 108 -14.13 -13.96 -0.88
C ARG A 108 -15.16 -12.93 -1.34
N ASN A 109 -14.72 -11.89 -2.03
CA ASN A 109 -15.55 -10.82 -2.56
C ASN A 109 -15.85 -10.98 -4.06
N ASN A 110 -15.51 -12.13 -4.66
CA ASN A 110 -15.63 -12.41 -6.10
C ASN A 110 -14.85 -11.41 -6.99
N ILE A 111 -13.72 -10.90 -6.49
CA ILE A 111 -12.79 -10.06 -7.23
C ILE A 111 -11.61 -10.94 -7.66
N PRO A 112 -11.16 -10.87 -8.93
CA PRO A 112 -9.98 -11.60 -9.38
C PRO A 112 -8.76 -11.35 -8.47
N PRO A 113 -7.99 -12.38 -8.10
CA PRO A 113 -6.80 -12.21 -7.30
C PRO A 113 -5.68 -11.54 -8.10
N ILE A 114 -4.78 -10.84 -7.41
CA ILE A 114 -3.61 -10.23 -8.04
C ILE A 114 -2.56 -11.29 -8.31
N ASN A 115 -1.96 -11.25 -9.50
CA ASN A 115 -0.71 -11.98 -9.76
C ASN A 115 0.48 -11.19 -9.22
N TRP A 116 1.13 -11.72 -8.18
CA TRP A 116 2.27 -11.09 -7.52
C TRP A 116 3.62 -11.39 -8.17
N ASP A 117 3.68 -12.33 -9.14
CA ASP A 117 4.91 -12.64 -9.86
C ASP A 117 5.23 -11.54 -10.89
N LEU A 118 6.44 -11.01 -10.80
CA LEU A 118 6.94 -9.93 -11.64
C LEU A 118 7.66 -10.44 -12.91
N ASN A 119 7.86 -11.75 -13.07
CA ASN A 119 8.65 -12.34 -14.17
C ASN A 119 7.82 -12.91 -15.33
N ARG A 120 6.58 -12.45 -15.50
CA ARG A 120 5.66 -12.96 -16.53
C ARG A 120 5.77 -12.22 -17.86
#